data_AF-A0A0M0J575-F1
#
_entry.id   AF-A0A0M0J575-F1
#
_cell.length_a   1.000
_cell.length_b   1.000
_cell.length_c   1.000
_cell.angle_alpha   90.00
_cell.angle_beta   90.00
_cell.angle_gamma   90.00
#
_symmetry.space_group_name_H-M   'P 1'
#
loop_
_entity.id
_entity.type
_entity.pdbx_description
1 polymer ?
#
loop_
_entity_poly.entity_id
_entity_poly.type
_entity_poly.pdbx_seq_one_letter_code
_entity_poly.pdbx_strand_id
1 'polypeptide(L)'
;MVLINGAALSPVAHDLKRKQALATGRITDNATRLTATLVDQFDLSRTIFKTLPPRSLPALFARTKIDMHYTFDPRLAAEIEKAYSRVPRPVADDSAILKFMHEECDFSIEHADGSFLDHLHFCHEYAARYYTTASSSPRVLLLHSIMGVGTNCFPMTLEKVPMLKSLVSEKDFAQLEAFPSILRLLIHGYLLNELAACDATKLGRLRSIRFYRLLDNGLLTLTAAQLFENLNYQMIHAIDFLPPASWKRTSGTYFFNIFVQLQSILARAGQLRARVGYDPAEQQPLVDGAIPNTWRHYLIELLPTTIVINLAAKTIAKYSAQVGHSLAYTLEWSD
;
A
#
# COMPACT_ATOMS: atom_id res chain seq x y z
N MET A 1 17.45 19.33 14.87
CA MET A 1 16.17 18.90 15.45
C MET A 1 15.11 19.83 14.89
N VAL A 2 14.45 19.43 13.80
CA VAL A 2 13.39 20.23 13.16
C VAL A 2 12.08 19.76 13.77
N LEU A 3 11.37 20.67 14.42
CA LEU A 3 10.12 20.41 15.13
C LEU A 3 8.97 20.46 14.13
N ILE A 4 8.16 19.41 14.10
CA ILE A 4 6.83 19.47 13.49
C ILE A 4 5.89 19.86 14.63
N ASN A 5 5.32 21.07 14.62
CA ASN A 5 4.43 21.58 15.67
C ASN A 5 4.98 21.43 17.11
N GLY A 6 6.25 21.74 17.35
CA GLY A 6 6.82 21.67 18.71
C GLY A 6 7.02 20.26 19.27
N ALA A 7 6.78 19.20 18.49
CA ALA A 7 7.21 17.86 18.82
C ALA A 7 8.45 17.51 17.98
N ALA A 8 9.51 17.03 18.63
CA ALA A 8 10.40 16.08 17.94
C ALA A 8 9.50 14.98 17.38
N LEU A 9 9.79 14.43 16.18
CA LEU A 9 9.06 13.26 15.66
C LEU A 9 8.95 12.23 16.77
N SER A 10 7.80 12.22 17.44
CA SER A 10 7.51 11.26 18.47
C SER A 10 7.51 9.91 17.77
N PRO A 11 8.01 8.83 18.39
CA PRO A 11 7.88 7.51 17.79
C PRO A 11 6.41 7.33 17.42
N VAL A 12 6.13 7.15 16.12
CA VAL A 12 4.76 6.88 15.68
C VAL A 12 4.28 5.65 16.42
N ALA A 13 3.15 5.79 17.12
CA ALA A 13 2.56 4.69 17.85
C ALA A 13 1.87 3.75 16.85
N HIS A 14 2.63 2.82 16.29
CA HIS A 14 2.09 1.78 15.42
C HIS A 14 0.96 1.00 16.11
N ASP A 15 -0.10 0.69 15.37
CA ASP A 15 -1.13 -0.24 15.87
C ASP A 15 -0.56 -1.66 16.05
N LEU A 16 -1.32 -2.53 16.71
CA LEU A 16 -0.86 -3.90 16.98
C LEU A 16 -0.60 -4.71 15.70
N LYS A 17 -1.34 -4.46 14.62
CA LYS A 17 -1.15 -5.13 13.32
C LYS A 17 0.22 -4.77 12.73
N ARG A 18 0.54 -3.48 12.66
CA ARG A 18 1.83 -2.95 12.19
C ARG A 18 2.98 -3.41 13.07
N LYS A 19 2.81 -3.37 14.40
CA LYS A 19 3.79 -3.91 15.36
C LYS A 19 4.08 -5.40 15.14
N GLN A 20 3.03 -6.21 14.95
CA GLN A 20 3.17 -7.65 14.65
C GLN A 20 3.94 -7.86 13.34
N ALA A 21 3.60 -7.12 12.29
CA ALA A 21 4.27 -7.22 10.99
C ALA A 21 5.75 -6.80 11.08
N LEU A 22 6.07 -5.69 11.77
CA LEU A 22 7.44 -5.23 12.01
C LEU A 22 8.25 -6.22 12.84
N ALA A 23 7.64 -6.83 13.87
CA ALA A 23 8.31 -7.80 14.72
C ALA A 23 8.68 -9.11 14.00
N THR A 24 7.84 -9.54 13.05
CA THR A 24 7.91 -10.90 12.50
C THR A 24 8.33 -10.96 11.02
N GLY A 25 8.16 -9.87 10.27
CA GLY A 25 8.39 -9.82 8.83
C GLY A 25 7.38 -10.66 8.06
N ARG A 26 6.16 -10.79 8.59
CA ARG A 26 5.06 -11.55 7.99
C ARG A 26 3.72 -10.89 8.31
N ILE A 27 2.72 -11.26 7.53
CA ILE A 27 1.33 -10.96 7.81
C ILE A 27 0.70 -12.16 8.54
N THR A 28 -0.33 -11.93 9.36
CA THR A 28 -0.96 -12.99 10.15
C THR A 28 -2.47 -12.83 10.16
N ASP A 29 -3.19 -13.93 9.95
CA ASP A 29 -4.63 -14.00 10.14
C ASP A 29 -4.93 -14.26 11.62
N ASN A 30 -5.33 -13.23 12.36
CA ASN A 30 -5.62 -13.33 13.79
C ASN A 30 -7.12 -13.61 14.08
N ALA A 31 -7.88 -14.19 13.15
CA ALA A 31 -9.35 -14.35 13.29
C ALA A 31 -9.83 -15.00 14.60
N THR A 32 -9.04 -15.91 15.18
CA THR A 32 -9.39 -16.58 16.44
C THR A 32 -9.00 -15.81 17.71
N ARG A 33 -8.22 -14.73 17.58
CA ARG A 33 -7.63 -13.98 18.69
C ARG A 33 -7.94 -12.48 18.63
N LEU A 34 -8.94 -12.08 17.87
CA LEU A 34 -9.34 -10.69 17.70
C LEU A 34 -10.85 -10.59 17.50
N THR A 35 -11.41 -9.46 17.93
CA THR A 35 -12.77 -9.04 17.61
C THR A 35 -12.75 -7.68 16.92
N ALA A 36 -13.80 -7.36 16.17
CA ALA A 36 -14.00 -6.08 15.53
C ALA A 36 -15.31 -5.45 16.01
N THR A 37 -15.33 -4.13 16.07
CA THR A 37 -16.54 -3.33 16.33
C THR A 37 -16.61 -2.22 15.29
N LEU A 38 -17.81 -1.73 15.00
CA LEU A 38 -17.94 -0.59 14.10
C LEU A 38 -17.52 0.69 14.83
N VAL A 39 -16.86 1.59 14.12
CA VAL A 39 -16.57 2.93 14.59
C VAL A 39 -17.86 3.75 14.54
N ASP A 40 -18.32 4.20 15.71
CA ASP A 40 -19.50 5.05 15.82
C ASP A 40 -19.30 6.35 15.02
N GLN A 41 -20.34 6.75 14.27
CA GLN A 41 -20.38 7.99 13.49
C GLN A 41 -19.25 8.12 12.44
N PHE A 42 -18.76 7.00 11.87
CA PHE A 42 -17.73 7.04 10.84
C PHE A 42 -18.09 7.93 9.63
N ASP A 43 -17.27 8.96 9.38
CA ASP A 43 -17.43 9.93 8.30
C ASP A 43 -16.38 9.75 7.19
N LEU A 44 -16.82 9.14 6.08
CA LEU A 44 -16.00 8.91 4.89
C LEU A 44 -15.46 10.22 4.28
N SER A 45 -16.15 11.35 4.48
CA SER A 45 -15.77 12.65 3.92
C SER A 45 -14.50 13.25 4.53
N ARG A 46 -14.05 12.71 5.67
CA ARG A 46 -12.82 13.11 6.35
C ARG A 46 -11.58 12.33 5.92
N THR A 47 -11.71 11.50 4.88
CA THR A 47 -10.65 10.61 4.36
C THR A 47 -10.31 10.91 2.90
N ILE A 48 -9.29 10.24 2.34
CA ILE A 48 -8.99 10.23 0.89
C ILE A 48 -10.18 9.86 -0.01
N PHE A 49 -11.22 9.27 0.57
CA PHE A 49 -12.44 8.87 -0.12
C PHE A 49 -13.52 9.96 -0.14
N LYS A 50 -13.23 11.20 0.29
CA LYS A 50 -14.18 12.33 0.28
C LYS A 50 -14.81 12.63 -1.07
N THR A 51 -14.14 12.23 -2.15
CA THR A 51 -14.60 12.41 -3.53
C THR A 51 -15.53 11.28 -4.00
N LEU A 52 -15.68 10.20 -3.20
CA LEU A 52 -16.62 9.13 -3.51
C LEU A 52 -18.06 9.57 -3.23
N PRO A 53 -19.00 9.39 -4.18
CA PRO A 53 -20.40 9.69 -3.91
C PRO A 53 -20.90 8.85 -2.72
N PRO A 54 -21.53 9.44 -1.68
CA PRO A 54 -21.83 8.78 -0.40
C PRO A 54 -22.67 7.48 -0.48
N ARG A 55 -23.42 7.30 -1.58
CA ARG A 55 -24.28 6.13 -1.84
C ARG A 55 -23.78 5.25 -2.98
N SER A 56 -22.55 5.45 -3.44
CA SER A 56 -21.96 4.63 -4.50
C SER A 56 -21.43 3.30 -3.93
N LEU A 57 -21.42 2.25 -4.75
CA LEU A 57 -20.79 0.98 -4.38
C LEU A 57 -19.33 1.17 -3.91
N PRO A 58 -18.47 1.96 -4.60
CA PRO A 58 -17.11 2.23 -4.10
C PRO A 58 -17.08 2.85 -2.69
N ALA A 59 -17.99 3.78 -2.37
CA ALA A 59 -18.08 4.37 -1.03
C ALA A 59 -18.48 3.34 0.02
N LEU A 60 -19.35 2.39 -0.33
CA LEU A 60 -19.73 1.28 0.53
C LEU A 60 -18.54 0.35 0.82
N PHE A 61 -17.79 -0.03 -0.23
CA PHE A 61 -16.56 -0.83 -0.11
C PHE A 61 -15.46 -0.14 0.69
N ALA A 62 -15.31 1.18 0.51
CA ALA A 62 -14.36 1.95 1.29
C ALA A 62 -14.73 1.91 2.77
N ARG A 63 -16.00 2.19 3.12
CA ARG A 63 -16.50 2.19 4.50
C ARG A 63 -16.23 0.88 5.22
N THR A 64 -16.58 -0.27 4.63
CA THR A 64 -16.37 -1.59 5.26
C THR A 64 -14.91 -1.96 5.54
N LYS A 65 -13.94 -1.15 5.08
CA LYS A 65 -12.52 -1.37 5.39
C LYS A 65 -12.01 -0.52 6.54
N ILE A 66 -12.61 0.65 6.74
CA ILE A 66 -12.07 1.72 7.60
C ILE A 66 -13.03 2.10 8.73
N ASP A 67 -14.26 1.57 8.73
CA ASP A 67 -15.24 1.75 9.80
C ASP A 67 -15.14 0.67 10.88
N MET A 68 -14.03 -0.06 10.97
CA MET A 68 -13.82 -1.10 11.97
C MET A 68 -12.70 -0.76 12.96
N HIS A 69 -13.00 -0.90 14.24
CA HIS A 69 -12.02 -0.93 15.32
C HIS A 69 -11.74 -2.38 15.72
N TYR A 70 -10.46 -2.75 15.76
CA TYR A 70 -10.03 -4.10 16.07
C TYR A 70 -9.51 -4.20 17.51
N THR A 71 -10.10 -5.09 18.30
CA THR A 71 -9.67 -5.41 19.67
C THR A 71 -9.02 -6.79 19.69
N PHE A 72 -7.70 -6.80 19.91
CA PHE A 72 -6.92 -8.02 20.04
C PHE A 72 -7.13 -8.63 21.43
N ASP A 73 -7.04 -9.95 21.49
CA ASP A 73 -6.97 -10.66 22.77
C ASP A 73 -5.78 -10.11 23.60
N PRO A 74 -5.97 -9.85 24.91
CA PRO A 74 -4.92 -9.25 25.75
C PRO A 74 -3.59 -10.02 25.79
N ARG A 75 -3.62 -11.36 25.73
CA ARG A 75 -2.40 -12.19 25.68
C ARG A 75 -1.69 -12.01 24.35
N LEU A 76 -2.43 -12.03 23.23
CA LEU A 76 -1.84 -11.79 21.91
C LEU A 76 -1.27 -10.36 21.82
N ALA A 77 -2.00 -9.36 22.32
CA ALA A 77 -1.50 -7.99 22.37
C ALA A 77 -0.18 -7.90 23.16
N ALA A 78 -0.10 -8.53 24.34
CA ALA A 78 1.12 -8.56 25.14
C ALA A 78 2.28 -9.29 24.44
N GLU A 79 2.01 -10.39 23.72
CA GLU A 79 3.00 -11.10 22.90
C GLU A 79 3.53 -10.22 21.78
N ILE A 80 2.65 -9.51 21.06
CA ILE A 80 2.99 -8.57 20.00
C ILE A 80 3.87 -7.45 20.56
N GLU A 81 3.47 -6.81 21.67
CA GLU A 81 4.25 -5.73 22.28
C GLU A 81 5.63 -6.22 22.74
N LYS A 82 5.72 -7.42 23.33
CA LYS A 82 6.99 -8.03 23.75
C LYS A 82 7.88 -8.36 22.55
N ALA A 83 7.30 -8.79 21.43
CA ALA A 83 8.06 -9.04 20.21
C ALA A 83 8.52 -7.71 19.58
N TYR A 84 7.64 -6.71 19.54
CA TYR A 84 7.90 -5.39 19.00
C TYR A 84 8.92 -4.61 19.81
N SER A 85 8.99 -4.79 21.13
CA SER A 85 10.01 -4.15 21.98
C SER A 85 11.45 -4.55 21.63
N ARG A 86 11.63 -5.62 20.84
CA ARG A 86 12.92 -6.10 20.32
C ARG A 86 13.20 -5.59 18.90
N VAL A 87 12.24 -4.92 18.27
CA VAL A 87 12.44 -4.26 16.98
C VAL A 87 13.36 -3.08 17.25
N PRO A 88 14.54 -3.01 16.58
CA PRO A 88 15.42 -1.87 16.68
C PRO A 88 14.67 -0.60 16.33
N ARG A 89 15.00 0.50 17.00
CA ARG A 89 14.41 1.80 16.64
C ARG A 89 14.72 2.11 15.17
N PRO A 90 13.81 2.82 14.49
CA PRO A 90 14.04 3.25 13.11
C PRO A 90 15.36 4.02 13.00
N VAL A 91 16.03 3.88 11.87
CA VAL A 91 17.17 4.75 11.54
C VAL A 91 16.66 6.19 11.53
N ALA A 92 17.42 7.11 12.13
CA ALA A 92 17.04 8.51 12.16
C ALA A 92 16.81 9.02 10.73
N ASP A 93 15.62 9.54 10.49
CA ASP A 93 15.22 10.08 9.20
C ASP A 93 16.11 11.28 8.80
N ASP A 94 16.28 11.44 7.49
CA ASP A 94 17.00 12.60 6.94
C ASP A 94 16.22 13.87 7.22
N SER A 95 16.77 14.73 8.09
CA SER A 95 16.13 15.99 8.47
C SER A 95 15.76 16.88 7.29
N ALA A 96 16.46 16.78 6.15
CA ALA A 96 16.13 17.55 4.95
C ALA A 96 14.88 17.00 4.25
N ILE A 97 14.74 15.66 4.19
CA ILE A 97 13.55 15.00 3.63
C ILE A 97 12.32 15.29 4.48
N LEU A 98 12.44 15.18 5.80
CA LEU A 98 11.33 15.47 6.71
C LEU A 98 10.90 16.93 6.64
N LYS A 99 11.87 17.85 6.52
CA LYS A 99 11.58 19.27 6.32
C LYS A 99 10.83 19.49 5.01
N PHE A 100 11.27 18.88 3.92
CA PHE A 100 10.57 18.91 2.63
C PHE A 100 9.14 18.36 2.74
N MET A 101 8.96 17.20 3.38
CA MET A 101 7.64 16.63 3.62
C MET A 101 6.74 17.57 4.42
N HIS A 102 7.28 18.27 5.41
CA HIS A 102 6.51 19.17 6.26
C HIS A 102 6.17 20.50 5.59
N GLU A 103 7.14 21.13 4.94
CA GLU A 103 7.02 22.49 4.42
C GLU A 103 6.50 22.51 2.98
N GLU A 104 6.77 21.46 2.21
CA GLU A 104 6.52 21.42 0.77
C GLU A 104 5.46 20.40 0.35
N CYS A 105 5.03 19.48 1.22
CA CYS A 105 3.96 18.54 0.88
C CYS A 105 2.68 18.83 1.68
N ASP A 106 1.54 18.85 1.00
CA ASP A 106 0.23 19.01 1.63
C ASP A 106 -0.41 17.64 1.93
N PHE A 107 -0.05 17.08 3.08
CA PHE A 107 -0.66 15.84 3.58
C PHE A 107 -2.03 16.04 4.23
N SER A 108 -2.47 17.29 4.46
CA SER A 108 -3.80 17.58 5.03
C SER A 108 -4.94 17.16 4.09
N ILE A 109 -4.63 17.03 2.79
CA ILE A 109 -5.57 16.63 1.76
C ILE A 109 -6.01 15.17 1.91
N GLU A 110 -5.18 14.31 2.50
CA GLU A 110 -5.37 12.86 2.48
C GLU A 110 -5.98 12.29 3.77
N HIS A 111 -5.49 12.70 4.94
CA HIS A 111 -5.98 12.20 6.21
C HIS A 111 -5.92 13.30 7.28
N ALA A 112 -7.06 13.89 7.61
CA ALA A 112 -7.16 14.93 8.64
C ALA A 112 -6.88 14.40 10.08
N ASP A 113 -6.71 13.08 10.24
CA ASP A 113 -6.49 12.38 11.51
C ASP A 113 -5.06 11.84 11.70
N GLY A 114 -4.15 12.07 10.73
CA GLY A 114 -2.74 11.68 10.83
C GLY A 114 -2.41 10.24 10.44
N SER A 115 -3.41 9.40 10.13
CA SER A 115 -3.19 7.96 9.85
C SER A 115 -2.32 7.69 8.62
N PHE A 116 -2.17 8.68 7.73
CA PHE A 116 -1.33 8.59 6.54
C PHE A 116 0.16 8.64 6.87
N LEU A 117 0.57 9.55 7.76
CA LEU A 117 1.97 9.63 8.15
C LEU A 117 2.38 8.32 8.83
N ASP A 118 1.49 7.72 9.62
CA ASP A 118 1.73 6.41 10.23
C ASP A 118 1.91 5.29 9.19
N HIS A 119 1.17 5.34 8.08
CA HIS A 119 1.34 4.43 6.95
C HIS A 119 2.73 4.59 6.31
N LEU A 120 3.15 5.83 6.04
CA LEU A 120 4.48 6.12 5.49
C LEU A 120 5.60 5.62 6.41
N HIS A 121 5.50 5.88 7.71
CA HIS A 121 6.47 5.40 8.69
C HIS A 121 6.49 3.88 8.78
N PHE A 122 5.33 3.23 8.80
CA PHE A 122 5.27 1.76 8.80
C PHE A 122 5.97 1.18 7.57
N CYS A 123 5.66 1.66 6.37
CA CYS A 123 6.27 1.16 5.14
C CYS A 123 7.79 1.44 5.10
N HIS A 124 8.22 2.63 5.55
CA HIS A 124 9.63 2.99 5.69
C HIS A 124 10.38 2.01 6.62
N GLU A 125 9.87 1.81 7.84
CA GLU A 125 10.47 0.91 8.83
C GLU A 125 10.50 -0.54 8.35
N TYR A 126 9.42 -0.99 7.70
CA TYR A 126 9.33 -2.34 7.16
C TYR A 126 10.37 -2.55 6.05
N ALA A 127 10.52 -1.60 5.11
CA ALA A 127 11.55 -1.69 4.09
C ALA A 127 12.97 -1.65 4.66
N ALA A 128 13.25 -0.77 5.64
CA ALA A 128 14.55 -0.70 6.29
C ALA A 128 14.96 -2.02 6.93
N ARG A 129 13.98 -2.79 7.44
CA ARG A 129 14.22 -4.06 8.12
C ARG A 129 14.21 -5.27 7.19
N TYR A 130 13.31 -5.30 6.21
CA TYR A 130 12.97 -6.50 5.46
C TYR A 130 13.23 -6.38 3.96
N TYR A 131 13.65 -5.23 3.46
CA TYR A 131 14.08 -5.05 2.08
C TYR A 131 15.48 -4.43 2.02
N THR A 132 16.48 -5.26 2.33
CA THR A 132 17.87 -4.85 2.55
C THR A 132 18.80 -5.16 1.38
N THR A 133 18.25 -5.22 0.15
CA THR A 133 19.07 -5.40 -1.04
C THR A 133 19.98 -4.20 -1.25
N ALA A 134 21.14 -4.39 -1.89
CA ALA A 134 22.03 -3.28 -2.26
C ALA A 134 21.32 -2.22 -3.12
N SER A 135 20.22 -2.61 -3.78
CA SER A 135 19.45 -1.69 -4.60
C SER A 135 18.40 -0.88 -3.86
N SER A 136 17.87 -1.38 -2.75
CA SER A 136 16.67 -0.82 -2.13
C SER A 136 16.97 0.35 -1.21
N SER A 137 16.03 1.28 -1.13
CA SER A 137 16.07 2.45 -0.28
C SER A 137 14.73 2.58 0.46
N PRO A 138 14.72 2.56 1.81
CA PRO A 138 13.51 2.78 2.59
C PRO A 138 12.86 4.13 2.29
N ARG A 139 13.66 5.13 1.89
CA ARG A 139 13.19 6.48 1.53
C ARG A 139 12.14 6.45 0.42
N VAL A 140 12.22 5.47 -0.48
CA VAL A 140 11.20 5.27 -1.52
C VAL A 140 9.83 5.09 -0.86
N LEU A 141 9.71 4.25 0.17
CA LEU A 141 8.45 4.03 0.87
C LEU A 141 8.10 5.13 1.89
N LEU A 142 9.04 5.95 2.33
CA LEU A 142 8.69 7.14 3.09
C LEU A 142 8.00 8.20 2.21
N LEU A 143 8.36 8.25 0.93
CA LEU A 143 7.94 9.30 -0.02
C LEU A 143 7.00 8.79 -1.12
N HIS A 144 6.64 7.51 -1.15
CA HIS A 144 6.03 6.85 -2.31
C HIS A 144 4.71 7.46 -2.80
N SER A 145 4.01 8.21 -1.94
CA SER A 145 2.68 8.77 -2.21
C SER A 145 2.69 10.29 -2.44
N ILE A 146 3.83 10.98 -2.33
CA ILE A 146 3.87 12.45 -2.44
C ILE A 146 3.52 12.95 -3.85
N MET A 147 3.86 12.17 -4.89
CA MET A 147 3.59 12.49 -6.30
C MET A 147 2.19 12.03 -6.77
N GLY A 148 1.38 11.53 -5.84
CA GLY A 148 0.02 11.07 -6.09
C GLY A 148 -0.28 9.77 -5.36
N VAL A 149 -1.54 9.60 -4.96
CA VAL A 149 -2.06 8.37 -4.36
C VAL A 149 -2.99 7.62 -5.32
N GLY A 150 -3.63 6.56 -4.82
CA GLY A 150 -4.64 5.81 -5.57
C GLY A 150 -5.86 6.65 -6.00
N THR A 151 -6.08 7.82 -5.39
CA THR A 151 -7.07 8.83 -5.77
C THR A 151 -6.39 10.03 -6.45
N ASN A 152 -7.14 11.09 -6.77
CA ASN A 152 -6.59 12.33 -7.36
C ASN A 152 -6.15 13.33 -6.28
N CYS A 153 -5.46 12.85 -5.25
CA CYS A 153 -4.78 13.66 -4.25
C CYS A 153 -3.27 13.66 -4.57
N PHE A 154 -2.65 14.84 -4.50
CA PHE A 154 -1.26 15.07 -4.88
C PHE A 154 -0.61 15.95 -3.80
N PRO A 155 0.07 15.36 -2.81
CA PRO A 155 0.72 16.13 -1.76
C PRO A 155 1.77 17.12 -2.28
N MET A 156 2.44 16.83 -3.39
CA MET A 156 3.34 17.76 -4.07
C MET A 156 2.86 18.12 -5.48
N THR A 157 3.29 19.29 -5.97
CA THR A 157 3.05 19.75 -7.33
C THR A 157 4.28 19.52 -8.23
N LEU A 158 4.11 19.67 -9.55
CA LEU A 158 5.16 19.44 -10.54
C LEU A 158 6.37 20.35 -10.34
N GLU A 159 6.14 21.60 -9.91
CA GLU A 159 7.18 22.61 -9.69
C GLU A 159 8.17 22.22 -8.58
N LYS A 160 7.77 21.31 -7.68
CA LYS A 160 8.58 20.83 -6.56
C LYS A 160 9.48 19.65 -6.92
N VAL A 161 9.35 19.08 -8.14
CA VAL A 161 10.16 17.95 -8.60
C VAL A 161 11.68 18.24 -8.58
N PRO A 162 12.18 19.41 -9.03
CA PRO A 162 13.61 19.71 -8.93
C PRO A 162 14.14 19.71 -7.49
N MET A 163 13.33 20.18 -6.53
CA MET A 163 13.69 20.16 -5.12
C MET A 163 13.73 18.73 -4.59
N LEU A 164 12.75 17.88 -4.92
CA LEU A 164 12.78 16.48 -4.53
C LEU A 164 14.03 15.77 -5.09
N LYS A 165 14.38 16.01 -6.36
CA LYS A 165 15.57 15.43 -7.00
C LYS A 165 16.89 15.83 -6.34
N SER A 166 16.96 16.97 -5.65
CA SER A 166 18.18 17.36 -4.92
C SER A 166 18.30 16.67 -3.55
N LEU A 167 17.22 16.07 -3.04
CA LEU A 167 17.14 15.42 -1.74
C LEU A 167 17.28 13.89 -1.79
N VAL A 168 17.07 13.29 -2.97
CA VAL A 168 17.12 11.84 -3.17
C VAL A 168 18.11 11.47 -4.27
N SER A 169 18.58 10.22 -4.26
CA SER A 169 19.40 9.71 -5.36
C SER A 169 18.57 9.61 -6.65
N GLU A 170 19.22 9.63 -7.82
CA GLU A 170 18.52 9.41 -9.11
C GLU A 170 17.77 8.08 -9.14
N LYS A 171 18.34 7.07 -8.48
CA LYS A 171 17.73 5.75 -8.35
C LYS A 171 16.45 5.77 -7.52
N ASP A 172 16.49 6.41 -6.36
CA ASP A 172 15.33 6.55 -5.49
C ASP A 172 14.25 7.34 -6.23
N PHE A 173 14.63 8.42 -6.92
CA PHE A 173 13.71 9.22 -7.72
C PHE A 173 13.00 8.41 -8.80
N ALA A 174 13.73 7.56 -9.54
CA ALA A 174 13.13 6.71 -10.58
C ALA A 174 12.05 5.77 -10.01
N GLN A 175 12.21 5.30 -8.77
CA GLN A 175 11.21 4.48 -8.09
C GLN A 175 10.04 5.32 -7.57
N LEU A 176 10.32 6.50 -7.02
CA LEU A 176 9.33 7.43 -6.50
C LEU A 176 8.37 7.92 -7.58
N GLU A 177 8.89 8.36 -8.72
CA GLU A 177 8.04 8.89 -9.80
C GLU A 177 7.22 7.80 -10.49
N ALA A 178 7.70 6.56 -10.46
CA ALA A 178 6.99 5.41 -11.01
C ALA A 178 5.90 4.89 -10.08
N PHE A 179 6.09 4.99 -8.76
CA PHE A 179 5.29 4.28 -7.76
C PHE A 179 3.78 4.52 -7.90
N PRO A 180 3.25 5.76 -7.97
CA PRO A 180 1.81 5.97 -8.05
C PRO A 180 1.20 5.43 -9.34
N SER A 181 1.95 5.51 -10.43
CA SER A 181 1.54 5.05 -11.76
C SER A 181 1.47 3.53 -11.80
N ILE A 182 2.50 2.84 -11.29
CA ILE A 182 2.49 1.38 -11.15
C ILE A 182 1.36 0.92 -10.23
N LEU A 183 1.12 1.59 -9.11
CA LEU A 183 -0.01 1.30 -8.22
C LEU A 183 -1.35 1.34 -8.99
N ARG A 184 -1.57 2.38 -9.81
CA ARG A 184 -2.78 2.47 -10.65
C ARG A 184 -2.86 1.36 -11.68
N LEU A 185 -1.77 1.00 -12.34
CA LEU A 185 -1.75 -0.12 -13.29
C LEU A 185 -2.07 -1.46 -12.62
N LEU A 186 -1.59 -1.68 -11.39
CA LEU A 186 -1.90 -2.88 -10.60
C LEU A 186 -3.36 -2.92 -10.16
N ILE A 187 -3.91 -1.81 -9.65
CA ILE A 187 -5.34 -1.75 -9.25
C ILE A 187 -6.27 -1.83 -10.46
N HIS A 188 -5.87 -1.26 -11.60
CA HIS A 188 -6.60 -1.40 -12.86
C HIS A 188 -6.63 -2.86 -13.35
N GLY A 189 -5.58 -3.63 -13.02
CA GLY A 189 -5.53 -5.08 -13.19
C GLY A 189 -4.88 -5.55 -14.49
N TYR A 190 -4.74 -4.71 -15.51
CA TYR A 190 -4.15 -5.12 -16.80
C TYR A 190 -2.69 -5.60 -16.64
N LEU A 191 -1.84 -4.77 -16.05
CA LEU A 191 -0.44 -5.12 -15.82
C LEU A 191 -0.32 -6.37 -14.93
N LEU A 192 -1.11 -6.42 -13.86
CA LEU A 192 -1.09 -7.56 -12.93
C LEU A 192 -1.49 -8.86 -13.63
N ASN A 193 -2.58 -8.86 -14.40
CA ASN A 193 -3.07 -10.04 -15.11
C ASN A 193 -2.10 -10.48 -16.22
N GLU A 194 -1.48 -9.54 -16.94
CA GLU A 194 -0.50 -9.87 -17.98
C GLU A 194 0.76 -10.53 -17.39
N LEU A 195 1.27 -9.99 -16.28
CA LEU A 195 2.39 -10.61 -15.56
C LEU A 195 2.00 -11.96 -14.94
N ALA A 196 0.80 -12.08 -14.39
CA ALA A 196 0.28 -13.34 -13.81
C ALA A 196 0.14 -14.46 -14.85
N ALA A 197 -0.17 -14.11 -16.09
CA ALA A 197 -0.28 -15.05 -17.21
C ALA A 197 1.09 -15.54 -17.74
N CYS A 198 2.20 -14.93 -17.32
CA CYS A 198 3.53 -15.34 -17.75
C CYS A 198 4.08 -16.50 -16.87
N ASP A 199 4.80 -17.42 -17.50
CA ASP A 199 5.64 -18.39 -16.78
C ASP A 199 6.99 -17.77 -16.37
N ALA A 200 7.79 -18.53 -15.62
CA ALA A 200 9.10 -18.07 -15.15
C ALA A 200 10.04 -17.70 -16.31
N THR A 201 10.01 -18.46 -17.41
CA THR A 201 10.87 -18.23 -18.58
C THR A 201 10.51 -16.92 -19.28
N LYS A 202 9.22 -16.64 -19.50
CA LYS A 202 8.77 -15.39 -20.09
C LYS A 202 9.06 -14.21 -19.16
N LEU A 203 8.80 -14.33 -17.86
CA LEU A 203 9.16 -13.29 -16.88
C LEU A 203 10.67 -13.00 -16.88
N GLY A 204 11.53 -14.01 -17.05
CA GLY A 204 12.97 -13.86 -17.19
C GLY A 204 13.43 -13.14 -18.46
N ARG A 205 12.58 -13.09 -19.50
CA ARG A 205 12.81 -12.34 -20.75
C ARG A 205 12.32 -10.89 -20.71
N LEU A 206 11.69 -10.46 -19.61
CA LEU A 206 11.23 -9.08 -19.51
C LEU A 206 12.43 -8.12 -19.57
N ARG A 207 12.35 -7.09 -20.42
CA ARG A 207 13.40 -6.08 -20.59
C ARG A 207 13.02 -4.75 -19.98
N SER A 208 11.81 -4.28 -20.26
CA SER A 208 11.36 -2.96 -19.82
C SER A 208 9.84 -2.86 -19.75
N ILE A 209 9.37 -1.82 -19.06
CA ILE A 209 8.00 -1.32 -19.15
C ILE A 209 8.05 0.17 -19.50
N ARG A 210 7.18 0.58 -20.43
CA ARG A 210 6.92 1.98 -20.77
C ARG A 210 5.50 2.33 -20.35
N PHE A 211 5.31 3.44 -19.66
CA PHE A 211 4.03 3.87 -19.10
C PHE A 211 4.05 5.37 -18.81
N TYR A 212 2.93 5.94 -18.35
CA TYR A 212 2.80 7.38 -18.12
C TYR A 212 2.84 7.70 -16.62
N ARG A 213 3.54 8.78 -16.26
CA ARG A 213 3.64 9.27 -14.90
C ARG A 213 2.32 9.87 -14.45
N LEU A 214 1.87 9.53 -13.25
CA LEU A 214 0.61 10.03 -12.72
C LEU A 214 0.55 11.57 -12.60
N LEU A 215 1.66 12.19 -12.16
CA LEU A 215 1.68 13.61 -11.83
C LEU A 215 1.38 14.55 -13.02
N ASP A 216 1.87 14.20 -14.21
CA ASP A 216 1.85 15.08 -15.39
C ASP A 216 1.72 14.35 -16.73
N ASN A 217 1.45 13.04 -16.69
CA ASN A 217 1.38 12.17 -17.86
C ASN A 217 2.68 12.12 -18.69
N GLY A 218 3.83 12.44 -18.09
CA GLY A 218 5.13 12.27 -18.72
C GLY A 218 5.45 10.79 -18.98
N LEU A 219 6.01 10.45 -20.15
CA LEU A 219 6.36 9.07 -20.47
C LEU A 219 7.56 8.63 -19.63
N LEU A 220 7.41 7.50 -18.93
CA LEU A 220 8.44 6.84 -18.14
C LEU A 220 8.83 5.51 -18.77
N THR A 221 10.07 5.10 -18.52
CA THR A 221 10.58 3.76 -18.86
C THR A 221 11.33 3.21 -17.68
N LEU A 222 10.96 2.02 -17.23
CA LEU A 222 11.74 1.25 -16.26
C LEU A 222 12.33 0.02 -16.94
N THR A 223 13.59 -0.28 -16.65
CA THR A 223 14.15 -1.60 -16.92
C THR A 223 13.41 -2.67 -16.12
N ALA A 224 13.53 -3.94 -16.52
CA ALA A 224 12.94 -5.04 -15.76
C ALA A 224 13.45 -5.10 -14.31
N ALA A 225 14.75 -4.82 -14.10
CA ALA A 225 15.32 -4.75 -12.76
C ALA A 225 14.67 -3.66 -11.90
N GLN A 226 14.43 -2.49 -12.47
CA GLN A 226 13.74 -1.39 -11.80
C GLN A 226 12.25 -1.69 -11.58
N LEU A 227 11.57 -2.33 -12.52
CA LEU A 227 10.18 -2.74 -12.35
C LEU A 227 10.06 -3.76 -11.22
N PHE A 228 10.87 -4.82 -11.20
CA PHE A 228 10.82 -5.80 -10.11
C PHE A 228 11.16 -5.18 -8.76
N GLU A 229 12.07 -4.21 -8.70
CA GLU A 229 12.29 -3.40 -7.50
C GLU A 229 11.02 -2.62 -7.11
N ASN A 230 10.37 -1.93 -8.05
CA ASN A 230 9.12 -1.22 -7.79
C ASN A 230 8.01 -2.14 -7.25
N LEU A 231 7.87 -3.33 -7.86
CA LEU A 231 6.90 -4.34 -7.45
C LEU A 231 7.16 -4.86 -6.02
N ASN A 232 8.42 -4.90 -5.55
CA ASN A 232 8.72 -5.21 -4.15
C ASN A 232 8.30 -4.07 -3.20
N TYR A 233 8.42 -2.81 -3.62
CA TYR A 233 7.84 -1.69 -2.84
C TYR A 233 6.32 -1.77 -2.79
N GLN A 234 5.66 -2.09 -3.91
CA GLN A 234 4.20 -2.30 -3.96
C GLN A 234 3.77 -3.45 -3.04
N MET A 235 4.57 -4.53 -2.97
CA MET A 235 4.34 -5.64 -2.04
C MET A 235 4.33 -5.18 -0.58
N ILE A 236 5.33 -4.40 -0.17
CA ILE A 236 5.41 -3.88 1.21
C ILE A 236 4.28 -2.89 1.49
N HIS A 237 3.98 -2.00 0.54
CA HIS A 237 2.87 -1.06 0.63
C HIS A 237 1.53 -1.78 0.85
N ALA A 238 1.30 -2.88 0.11
CA ALA A 238 0.06 -3.65 0.23
C ALA A 238 -0.16 -4.27 1.62
N ILE A 239 0.91 -4.58 2.38
CA ILE A 239 0.82 -5.19 3.72
C ILE A 239 -0.09 -4.38 4.65
N ASP A 240 0.03 -3.07 4.64
CA ASP A 240 -0.74 -2.22 5.56
C ASP A 240 -2.23 -2.19 5.22
N PHE A 241 -2.60 -2.49 3.98
CA PHE A 241 -4.00 -2.55 3.54
C PHE A 241 -4.63 -3.93 3.71
N LEU A 242 -3.86 -4.93 4.17
CA LEU A 242 -4.42 -6.24 4.48
C LEU A 242 -5.14 -6.20 5.84
N PRO A 243 -6.29 -6.87 5.95
CA PRO A 243 -7.00 -6.96 7.22
C PRO A 243 -6.18 -7.81 8.22
N PRO A 244 -6.21 -7.46 9.51
CA PRO A 244 -5.48 -8.19 10.56
C PRO A 244 -6.05 -9.59 10.84
N ALA A 245 -7.18 -9.93 10.23
CA ALA A 245 -7.90 -11.18 10.45
C ALA A 245 -8.90 -11.49 9.32
N SER A 246 -9.47 -12.70 9.37
CA SER A 246 -10.59 -13.17 8.55
C SER A 246 -10.29 -13.16 7.06
N TRP A 247 -9.13 -13.70 6.68
CA TRP A 247 -8.67 -13.69 5.29
C TRP A 247 -9.58 -14.54 4.39
N LYS A 248 -10.22 -15.59 4.91
CA LYS A 248 -11.23 -16.35 4.15
C LYS A 248 -12.40 -15.47 3.68
N ARG A 249 -12.81 -14.48 4.48
CA ARG A 249 -13.91 -13.53 4.16
C ARG A 249 -13.43 -12.38 3.27
N THR A 250 -12.16 -11.98 3.40
CA THR A 250 -11.63 -10.73 2.83
C THR A 250 -10.64 -10.93 1.67
N SER A 251 -10.30 -12.17 1.34
CA SER A 251 -9.43 -12.54 0.21
C SER A 251 -9.98 -12.10 -1.15
N GLY A 252 -11.30 -11.92 -1.26
CA GLY A 252 -11.97 -11.34 -2.44
C GLY A 252 -11.82 -9.82 -2.58
N THR A 253 -11.19 -9.13 -1.62
CA THR A 253 -10.92 -7.69 -1.74
C THR A 253 -9.78 -7.43 -2.72
N TYR A 254 -9.84 -6.31 -3.45
CA TYR A 254 -8.86 -6.03 -4.50
C TYR A 254 -7.41 -5.92 -4.00
N PHE A 255 -7.16 -5.32 -2.83
CA PHE A 255 -5.79 -5.22 -2.28
C PHE A 255 -5.22 -6.58 -1.85
N PHE A 256 -6.06 -7.44 -1.26
CA PHE A 256 -5.66 -8.80 -0.93
C PHE A 256 -5.35 -9.60 -2.21
N ASN A 257 -6.19 -9.45 -3.24
CA ASN A 257 -5.95 -10.08 -4.52
C ASN A 257 -4.66 -9.58 -5.19
N ILE A 258 -4.39 -8.28 -5.20
CA ILE A 258 -3.14 -7.70 -5.70
C ILE A 258 -1.95 -8.28 -4.93
N PHE A 259 -2.02 -8.31 -3.59
CA PHE A 259 -0.95 -8.87 -2.75
C PHE A 259 -0.64 -10.33 -3.11
N VAL A 260 -1.65 -11.20 -3.14
CA VAL A 260 -1.48 -12.64 -3.42
C VAL A 260 -0.93 -12.86 -4.84
N GLN A 261 -1.50 -12.19 -5.84
CA GLN A 261 -1.04 -12.32 -7.22
C GLN A 261 0.39 -11.80 -7.38
N LEU A 262 0.69 -10.64 -6.81
CA LEU A 262 2.02 -10.04 -6.90
C LEU A 262 3.07 -10.90 -6.19
N GLN A 263 2.72 -11.54 -5.07
CA GLN A 263 3.62 -12.45 -4.36
C GLN A 263 3.93 -13.64 -5.27
N SER A 264 2.90 -14.24 -5.89
CA SER A 264 3.07 -15.36 -6.81
C SER A 264 3.92 -14.98 -8.02
N ILE A 265 3.71 -13.81 -8.61
CA ILE A 265 4.49 -13.31 -9.75
C ILE A 265 5.95 -13.15 -9.36
N LEU A 266 6.22 -12.45 -8.25
CA LEU A 266 7.59 -12.20 -7.77
C LEU A 266 8.30 -13.50 -7.40
N ALA A 267 7.62 -14.42 -6.71
CA ALA A 267 8.18 -15.72 -6.36
C ALA A 267 8.51 -16.55 -7.61
N ARG A 268 7.59 -16.61 -8.58
CA ARG A 268 7.76 -17.33 -9.86
C ARG A 268 8.90 -16.75 -10.71
N ALA A 269 9.08 -15.43 -10.68
CA ALA A 269 10.18 -14.75 -11.37
C ALA A 269 11.53 -14.89 -10.64
N GLY A 270 11.56 -15.41 -9.40
CA GLY A 270 12.75 -15.36 -8.54
C GLY A 270 13.12 -13.93 -8.11
N GLN A 271 12.13 -13.03 -8.08
CA GLN A 271 12.28 -11.59 -7.80
C GLN A 271 11.59 -11.13 -6.52
N LEU A 272 11.13 -12.06 -5.67
CA LEU A 272 10.64 -11.72 -4.32
C LEU A 272 11.84 -11.43 -3.42
N ARG A 273 12.23 -10.16 -3.35
CA ARG A 273 13.45 -9.68 -2.67
C ARG A 273 13.17 -9.10 -1.29
N ALA A 274 11.98 -8.50 -1.11
CA ALA A 274 11.50 -8.09 0.19
C ALA A 274 11.04 -9.34 0.98
N ARG A 275 11.48 -9.45 2.24
CA ARG A 275 10.97 -10.50 3.14
C ARG A 275 9.54 -10.15 3.53
N VAL A 276 8.60 -10.90 2.97
CA VAL A 276 7.18 -10.82 3.29
C VAL A 276 6.66 -12.24 3.51
N GLY A 277 6.63 -12.66 4.78
CA GLY A 277 6.09 -13.96 5.13
C GLY A 277 4.59 -14.00 4.92
N TYR A 278 4.13 -14.95 4.12
CA TYR A 278 2.73 -15.25 3.86
C TYR A 278 2.60 -16.74 3.56
N ASP A 279 1.73 -17.41 4.30
CA ASP A 279 1.31 -18.78 4.01
C ASP A 279 -0.21 -18.81 3.80
N PRO A 280 -0.71 -19.14 2.60
CA PRO A 280 -2.14 -19.26 2.37
C PRO A 280 -2.80 -20.37 3.21
N ALA A 281 -2.05 -21.35 3.71
CA ALA A 281 -2.56 -22.39 4.60
C ALA A 281 -2.89 -21.89 6.01
N GLU A 282 -2.30 -20.75 6.43
CA GLU A 282 -2.55 -20.14 7.74
C GLU A 282 -3.89 -19.37 7.82
N GLN A 283 -4.67 -19.33 6.73
CA GLN A 283 -5.98 -18.68 6.71
C GLN A 283 -6.95 -19.33 7.70
N GLN A 284 -7.44 -18.53 8.65
CA GLN A 284 -8.29 -19.01 9.72
C GLN A 284 -9.78 -18.92 9.34
N PRO A 285 -10.64 -19.81 9.88
CA PRO A 285 -12.08 -19.65 9.75
C PRO A 285 -12.55 -18.38 10.48
N LEU A 286 -13.67 -17.83 10.02
CA LEU A 286 -14.36 -16.78 10.74
C LEU A 286 -14.83 -17.34 12.10
N VAL A 287 -14.61 -16.59 13.17
CA VAL A 287 -15.24 -16.87 14.47
C VAL A 287 -16.56 -16.13 14.53
N ASP A 288 -17.65 -16.85 14.80
CA ASP A 288 -18.99 -16.26 14.90
C ASP A 288 -19.02 -15.15 15.96
N GLY A 289 -19.59 -14.00 15.59
CA GLY A 289 -19.67 -12.83 16.46
C GLY A 289 -18.36 -12.04 16.63
N ALA A 290 -17.23 -12.53 16.13
CA ALA A 290 -15.96 -11.81 16.22
C ALA A 290 -15.89 -10.58 15.31
N ILE A 291 -16.62 -10.57 14.18
CA ILE A 291 -16.73 -9.40 13.30
C ILE A 291 -18.22 -9.05 13.14
N PRO A 292 -18.62 -7.77 13.27
CA PRO A 292 -20.02 -7.38 13.20
C PRO A 292 -20.61 -7.72 11.83
N ASN A 293 -21.64 -8.55 11.85
CA ASN A 293 -22.38 -8.93 10.65
C ASN A 293 -23.39 -7.82 10.30
N THR A 294 -22.91 -6.76 9.62
CA THR A 294 -23.81 -5.74 9.09
C THR A 294 -24.34 -6.13 7.72
N TRP A 295 -25.51 -5.63 7.36
CA TRP A 295 -26.10 -5.83 6.01
C TRP A 295 -25.15 -5.40 4.88
N ARG A 296 -24.26 -4.44 5.15
CA ARG A 296 -23.24 -3.95 4.19
C ARG A 296 -22.12 -4.96 3.97
N HIS A 297 -21.68 -5.61 5.05
CA HIS A 297 -20.67 -6.68 4.98
C HIS A 297 -21.24 -7.90 4.24
N TYR A 298 -22.47 -8.31 4.56
CA TYR A 298 -23.16 -9.38 3.81
C TYR A 298 -23.29 -9.06 2.32
N LEU A 299 -23.66 -7.83 1.95
CA LEU A 299 -23.75 -7.43 0.54
C LEU A 299 -22.40 -7.60 -0.17
N ILE A 300 -21.30 -7.23 0.48
CA ILE A 300 -19.95 -7.32 -0.09
C ILE A 300 -19.47 -8.77 -0.19
N GLU A 301 -19.74 -9.61 0.82
CA GLU A 301 -19.41 -11.04 0.78
C GLU A 301 -20.13 -11.80 -0.33
N LEU A 302 -21.36 -11.40 -0.63
CA LEU A 302 -22.15 -12.04 -1.68
C LEU A 302 -21.74 -11.58 -3.09
N LEU A 303 -20.94 -10.53 -3.23
CA LEU A 303 -20.46 -10.08 -4.53
C LEU A 303 -19.30 -10.96 -5.00
N PRO A 304 -19.37 -11.53 -6.22
CA PRO A 304 -18.24 -12.23 -6.82
C PRO A 304 -17.00 -11.35 -6.86
N THR A 305 -15.84 -11.92 -6.53
CA THR A 305 -14.53 -11.24 -6.55
C THR A 305 -14.27 -10.48 -7.87
N THR A 306 -14.71 -11.04 -9.00
CA THR A 306 -14.61 -10.40 -10.32
C THR A 306 -15.35 -9.06 -10.40
N ILE A 307 -16.51 -8.93 -9.75
CA ILE A 307 -17.26 -7.67 -9.69
C ILE A 307 -16.49 -6.64 -8.86
N VAL A 308 -15.95 -7.05 -7.71
CA VAL A 308 -15.15 -6.18 -6.83
C VAL A 308 -13.92 -5.63 -7.56
N ILE A 309 -13.18 -6.51 -8.24
CA ILE A 309 -12.01 -6.14 -9.04
C ILE A 309 -12.40 -5.20 -10.18
N ASN A 310 -13.46 -5.52 -10.93
CA ASN A 310 -13.93 -4.67 -12.02
C ASN A 310 -14.38 -3.28 -11.55
N LEU A 311 -14.95 -3.18 -10.35
CA LEU A 311 -15.34 -1.89 -9.77
C LEU A 311 -14.11 -1.05 -9.38
N ALA A 312 -13.08 -1.69 -8.80
CA ALA A 312 -11.81 -1.02 -8.51
C ALA A 312 -11.15 -0.51 -9.80
N ALA A 313 -11.09 -1.34 -10.84
CA ALA A 313 -10.57 -0.96 -12.15
C ALA A 313 -11.31 0.23 -12.77
N LYS A 314 -12.65 0.20 -12.77
CA LYS A 314 -13.49 1.32 -13.24
C LYS A 314 -13.24 2.60 -12.43
N THR A 315 -13.02 2.48 -11.13
CA THR A 315 -12.73 3.63 -10.25
C THR A 315 -11.38 4.26 -10.61
N ILE A 316 -10.34 3.45 -10.82
CA ILE A 316 -9.02 3.95 -11.25
C ILE A 316 -9.06 4.54 -12.67
N ALA A 317 -9.82 3.93 -13.59
CA ALA A 317 -10.01 4.47 -14.93
C ALA A 317 -10.68 5.86 -14.87
N LYS A 318 -11.71 6.01 -14.03
CA LYS A 318 -12.37 7.30 -13.80
C LYS A 318 -11.41 8.33 -13.22
N TYR A 319 -10.66 7.98 -12.17
CA TYR A 319 -9.70 8.90 -11.56
C TYR A 319 -8.61 9.31 -12.55
N SER A 320 -8.07 8.37 -13.32
CA SER A 320 -7.05 8.68 -14.33
C SER A 320 -7.58 9.60 -15.42
N ALA A 321 -8.79 9.34 -15.94
CA ALA A 321 -9.42 10.20 -16.94
C ALA A 321 -9.65 11.64 -16.43
N GLN A 322 -10.01 11.83 -15.15
CA GLN A 322 -10.25 13.15 -14.56
C GLN A 322 -9.02 14.05 -14.51
N VAL A 323 -7.81 13.48 -14.48
CA VAL A 323 -6.53 14.22 -14.42
C VAL A 323 -5.72 14.10 -15.70
N GLY A 324 -6.29 13.52 -16.77
CA GLY A 324 -5.59 13.31 -18.03
C GLY A 324 -4.45 12.27 -17.96
N HIS A 325 -4.45 11.39 -16.95
CA HIS A 325 -3.46 10.32 -16.82
C HIS A 325 -3.83 9.13 -17.72
N SER A 326 -2.87 8.69 -18.52
CA SER A 326 -2.98 7.51 -19.38
C SER A 326 -2.62 6.25 -18.61
N LEU A 327 -3.49 5.24 -18.66
CA LEU A 327 -3.23 3.89 -18.15
C LEU A 327 -2.60 2.96 -19.20
N ALA A 328 -2.21 3.49 -20.36
CA ALA A 328 -1.53 2.71 -21.37
C ALA A 328 -0.11 2.36 -20.91
N TYR A 329 0.30 1.12 -21.18
CA TYR A 329 1.66 0.66 -20.96
C TYR A 329 2.05 -0.35 -22.03
N THR A 330 3.36 -0.55 -22.19
CA THR A 330 3.93 -1.57 -23.07
C THR A 330 5.01 -2.32 -22.30
N LEU A 331 4.97 -3.65 -22.33
CA LEU A 331 6.06 -4.52 -21.87
C LEU A 331 6.93 -4.91 -23.06
N GLU A 332 8.24 -4.71 -22.94
CA GLU A 332 9.20 -5.15 -23.94
C GLU A 332 9.88 -6.43 -23.45
N TRP A 333 9.95 -7.43 -24.31
CA TRP A 333 10.52 -8.75 -24.02
C TRP A 333 11.74 -8.99 -24.91
N SER A 334 12.71 -9.77 -24.43
CA SER A 334 13.73 -10.34 -25.30
C SER A 334 13.14 -11.47 -26.14
N ASP A 335 13.72 -11.69 -27.31
CA ASP A 335 13.44 -12.88 -28.12
C ASP A 335 13.63 -14.18 -27.32
#